data_AF-D1P8C0-F1
#
_entry.id   AF-D1P8C0-F1
#
_cell.length_a   1.000
_cell.length_b   1.000
_cell.length_c   1.000
_cell.angle_alpha   90.00
_cell.angle_beta   90.00
_cell.angle_gamma   90.00
#
_symmetry.space_group_name_H-M   'P 1'
#
loop_
_entity.id
_entity.type
_entity.pdbx_description
1 polymer ?
#
loop_
_entity_poly.entity_id
_entity_poly.type
_entity_poly.pdbx_seq_one_letter_code
_entity_poly.pdbx_strand_id
1 'polypeptide(L)'
;MSKDLRLQVILSAVDKFTKPLRGAQDSNKKLAETLRRSRQELKELNNQAQQIDGFKKTKQSLDAANNAYQKATEKVSQLSRELSSVQNPTKAQSREFERAKSAAAKLKMEAETLSVSLQRQRGALKNSG
;
A
#
# COMPACT_ATOMS: atom_id res chain seq x y z
N MET A 1 -66.88 -35.27 4.86
CA MET A 1 -66.12 -34.42 5.80
C MET A 1 -64.92 -35.10 6.48
N SER A 2 -64.75 -36.41 6.43
CA SER A 2 -63.61 -37.11 7.09
C SER A 2 -62.31 -37.17 6.27
N LYS A 3 -62.37 -36.93 4.96
CA LYS A 3 -61.22 -37.00 4.04
C LYS A 3 -60.38 -35.72 4.06
N ASP A 4 -61.02 -34.55 4.24
CA ASP A 4 -60.35 -33.25 4.35
C ASP A 4 -59.56 -33.09 5.65
N LEU A 5 -60.09 -33.57 6.79
CA LEU A 5 -59.36 -33.53 8.07
C LEU A 5 -58.09 -34.37 8.06
N ARG A 6 -58.08 -35.52 7.38
CA ARG A 6 -56.89 -36.41 7.32
C ARG A 6 -55.78 -35.85 6.42
N LEU A 7 -56.15 -35.22 5.31
CA LEU A 7 -55.21 -34.51 4.44
C LEU A 7 -54.58 -33.31 5.15
N GLN A 8 -55.36 -32.57 5.93
CA GLN A 8 -54.89 -31.39 6.66
C GLN A 8 -53.90 -31.75 7.78
N VAL A 9 -54.09 -32.87 8.49
CA VAL A 9 -53.16 -33.33 9.54
C VAL A 9 -51.84 -33.85 8.96
N ILE A 10 -51.88 -34.55 7.82
CA ILE A 10 -50.64 -35.02 7.15
C ILE A 10 -49.83 -33.83 6.61
N LEU A 11 -50.49 -32.83 6.00
CA LEU A 11 -49.82 -31.60 5.57
C LEU A 11 -49.22 -30.82 6.75
N SER A 12 -49.98 -30.71 7.85
CA SER A 12 -49.54 -30.01 9.06
C SER A 12 -48.35 -30.68 9.73
N ALA A 13 -48.28 -32.01 9.71
CA ALA A 13 -47.13 -32.76 10.21
C ALA A 13 -45.89 -32.53 9.34
N VAL A 14 -46.01 -32.61 8.01
CA VAL A 14 -44.90 -32.35 7.08
C VAL A 14 -44.36 -30.93 7.23
N ASP A 15 -45.22 -29.93 7.40
CA ASP A 15 -44.78 -28.54 7.60
C ASP A 15 -44.09 -28.33 8.97
N LYS A 16 -44.54 -29.03 10.02
CA LYS A 16 -43.92 -28.99 11.36
C LYS A 16 -42.53 -29.66 11.39
N PHE A 17 -42.31 -30.69 10.59
CA PHE A 17 -41.01 -31.37 10.44
C PHE A 17 -40.04 -30.65 9.49
N THR A 18 -40.54 -29.99 8.44
CA THR A 18 -39.68 -29.32 7.45
C THR A 18 -39.30 -27.88 7.81
N LYS A 19 -40.11 -27.19 8.63
CA LYS A 19 -39.80 -25.85 9.16
C LYS A 19 -38.43 -25.71 9.84
N PRO A 20 -38.04 -26.56 10.81
CA PRO A 20 -36.73 -26.45 11.45
C PRO A 20 -35.58 -26.72 10.47
N LEU A 21 -35.76 -27.63 9.51
CA LEU A 21 -34.76 -27.93 8.49
C LEU A 21 -34.55 -26.72 7.53
N ARG A 22 -35.64 -26.08 7.11
CA ARG A 22 -35.60 -24.84 6.30
C ARG A 22 -34.96 -23.69 7.08
N GLY A 23 -35.34 -23.51 8.35
CA GLY A 23 -34.74 -22.50 9.23
C GLY A 23 -33.24 -22.70 9.45
N ALA A 24 -32.80 -23.95 9.62
CA ALA A 24 -31.38 -24.29 9.71
C ALA A 24 -30.63 -24.05 8.38
N GLN A 25 -31.25 -24.39 7.24
CA GLN A 25 -30.69 -24.13 5.92
C GLN A 25 -30.52 -22.63 5.65
N ASP A 26 -31.51 -21.82 6.02
CA ASP A 26 -31.44 -20.36 5.86
C ASP A 26 -30.45 -19.72 6.84
N SER A 27 -30.31 -20.27 8.05
CA SER A 27 -29.27 -19.86 9.00
C SER A 27 -27.87 -20.20 8.50
N ASN A 28 -27.68 -21.38 7.91
CA ASN A 28 -26.41 -21.77 7.28
C ASN A 28 -26.08 -20.92 6.05
N LYS A 29 -27.08 -20.54 5.23
CA LYS A 29 -26.89 -19.60 4.12
C LYS A 29 -26.45 -18.23 4.63
N LYS A 30 -27.13 -17.68 5.64
CA LYS A 30 -26.75 -16.41 6.28
C LYS A 30 -25.34 -16.46 6.84
N LEU A 31 -24.98 -17.53 7.55
CA LEU A 31 -23.63 -17.72 8.06
C LEU A 31 -22.59 -17.78 6.94
N ALA A 32 -22.86 -18.51 5.85
CA ALA A 32 -21.98 -18.58 4.70
C ALA A 32 -21.83 -17.22 4.00
N GLU A 33 -22.88 -16.41 3.93
CA GLU A 33 -22.81 -15.04 3.43
C GLU A 33 -22.00 -14.13 4.34
N THR A 34 -22.23 -14.17 5.66
CA THR A 34 -21.43 -13.43 6.64
C THR A 34 -19.96 -13.81 6.55
N LEU A 35 -19.64 -15.10 6.47
CA LEU A 35 -18.27 -15.58 6.32
C LEU A 35 -17.63 -15.11 5.01
N ARG A 36 -18.39 -15.09 3.90
CA ARG A 36 -17.93 -14.51 2.64
C ARG A 36 -17.64 -13.02 2.77
N ARG A 37 -18.51 -12.26 3.42
CA ARG A 37 -18.31 -10.82 3.69
C ARG A 37 -17.09 -10.59 4.56
N SER A 38 -16.93 -11.31 5.68
CA SER A 38 -15.74 -11.19 6.53
C SER A 38 -14.45 -11.56 5.79
N ARG A 39 -14.47 -12.58 4.91
CA ARG A 39 -13.30 -12.89 4.06
C ARG A 39 -12.98 -11.77 3.08
N GLN A 40 -14.00 -11.11 2.53
CA GLN A 40 -13.83 -9.99 1.62
C GLN A 40 -13.26 -8.76 2.36
N GLU A 41 -13.78 -8.44 3.53
CA GLU A 41 -13.28 -7.36 4.40
C GLU A 41 -11.81 -7.61 4.80
N LEU A 42 -11.47 -8.85 5.20
CA LEU A 42 -10.08 -9.20 5.53
C LEU A 42 -9.14 -9.04 4.31
N LYS A 43 -9.61 -9.36 3.11
CA LYS A 43 -8.84 -9.16 1.88
C LYS A 43 -8.62 -7.68 1.60
N GLU A 44 -9.64 -6.85 1.78
CA GLU A 44 -9.55 -5.39 1.62
C GLU A 44 -8.60 -4.77 2.65
N LEU A 45 -8.71 -5.15 3.92
CA LEU A 45 -7.79 -4.73 4.99
C LEU A 45 -6.35 -5.14 4.70
N ASN A 46 -6.11 -6.35 4.22
CA ASN A 46 -4.77 -6.80 3.86
C ASN A 46 -4.20 -5.98 2.69
N ASN A 47 -5.01 -5.68 1.68
CA ASN A 47 -4.61 -4.82 0.57
C ASN A 47 -4.27 -3.40 1.06
N GLN A 48 -5.06 -2.82 1.97
CA GLN A 48 -4.77 -1.52 2.58
C GLN A 48 -3.46 -1.56 3.38
N ALA A 49 -3.24 -2.59 4.21
CA ALA A 49 -2.01 -2.76 4.97
C ALA A 49 -0.78 -2.82 4.05
N GLN A 50 -0.85 -3.59 2.95
CA GLN A 50 0.22 -3.66 1.95
C GLN A 50 0.51 -2.30 1.29
N GLN A 51 -0.53 -1.51 0.98
CA GLN A 51 -0.34 -0.17 0.41
C GLN A 51 0.32 0.79 1.42
N ILE A 52 -0.06 0.72 2.69
CA ILE A 52 0.54 1.51 3.78
C ILE A 52 2.02 1.14 3.96
N ASP A 53 2.35 -0.14 3.98
CA ASP A 53 3.73 -0.61 4.10
C ASP A 53 4.57 -0.18 2.89
N GLY A 54 4.03 -0.30 1.68
CA GLY A 54 4.65 0.20 0.46
C GLY A 54 4.93 1.71 0.52
N PHE A 55 3.97 2.50 1.00
CA PHE A 55 4.12 3.93 1.21
C PHE A 55 5.21 4.25 2.23
N LYS A 56 5.21 3.57 3.38
CA LYS A 56 6.23 3.74 4.42
C LYS A 56 7.62 3.43 3.89
N LYS A 57 7.77 2.38 3.08
CA LYS A 57 9.04 2.01 2.45
C LYS A 57 9.50 3.08 1.44
N THR A 58 8.63 3.54 0.55
CA THR A 58 8.95 4.64 -0.38
C THR A 58 9.38 5.90 0.37
N LYS A 59 8.70 6.23 1.47
CA LYS A 59 9.05 7.37 2.33
C LYS A 59 10.46 7.21 2.91
N GLN A 60 10.80 6.05 3.45
CA GLN A 60 12.14 5.78 3.97
C GLN A 60 13.21 5.90 2.89
N SER A 61 12.95 5.37 1.68
CA SER A 61 13.84 5.53 0.53
C SER A 61 14.01 7.01 0.14
N LEU A 62 12.93 7.80 0.16
CA LEU A 62 12.99 9.23 -0.12
C LEU A 62 13.82 9.98 0.93
N ASP A 63 13.62 9.69 2.22
CA ASP A 63 14.37 10.30 3.30
C ASP A 63 15.87 9.95 3.21
N ALA A 64 16.19 8.70 2.86
CA ALA A 64 17.57 8.27 2.61
C ALA A 64 18.20 8.98 1.39
N ALA A 65 17.45 9.08 0.28
CA ALA A 65 17.91 9.77 -0.93
C ALA A 65 18.13 11.27 -0.67
N ASN A 66 17.25 11.93 0.07
CA ASN A 66 17.40 13.33 0.48
C ASN A 66 18.64 13.54 1.35
N ASN A 67 18.88 12.69 2.34
CA ASN A 67 20.08 12.74 3.18
C ASN A 67 21.36 12.53 2.35
N ALA A 68 21.35 11.57 1.42
CA ALA A 68 22.47 11.35 0.52
C ALA A 68 22.71 12.56 -0.40
N TYR A 69 21.64 13.15 -0.93
CA TYR A 69 21.71 14.36 -1.77
C TYR A 69 22.28 15.56 -1.01
N GLN A 70 21.87 15.79 0.24
CA GLN A 70 22.42 16.85 1.09
C GLN A 70 23.92 16.66 1.30
N LYS A 71 24.36 15.47 1.71
CA LYS A 71 25.78 15.15 1.88
C LYS A 71 26.58 15.32 0.59
N ALA A 72 26.03 14.89 -0.55
CA ALA A 72 26.68 15.05 -1.84
C ALA A 72 26.81 16.54 -2.21
N THR A 73 25.79 17.34 -1.95
CA THR A 73 25.79 18.78 -2.19
C THR A 73 26.79 19.51 -1.29
N GLU A 74 26.88 19.13 -0.02
CA GLU A 74 27.90 19.63 0.91
C GLU A 74 29.32 19.32 0.42
N LYS A 75 29.57 18.08 -0.02
CA LYS A 75 30.86 17.68 -0.60
C LYS A 75 31.19 18.51 -1.86
N VAL A 76 30.20 18.73 -2.73
CA VAL A 76 30.37 19.61 -3.92
C VAL A 76 30.70 21.03 -3.50
N SER A 77 30.04 21.59 -2.48
CA SER A 77 30.31 22.94 -1.97
C SER A 77 31.72 23.04 -1.36
N GLN A 78 32.15 22.03 -0.60
CA GLN A 78 33.51 21.96 -0.05
C GLN A 78 34.56 21.91 -1.16
N LEU A 79 34.41 20.99 -2.13
CA LEU A 79 35.31 20.89 -3.28
C LEU A 79 35.33 22.18 -4.09
N SER A 80 34.18 22.84 -4.28
CA SER A 80 34.11 24.13 -4.97
C SER A 80 34.97 25.18 -4.27
N ARG A 81 34.89 25.27 -2.93
CA ARG A 81 35.70 26.22 -2.14
C ARG A 81 37.19 25.90 -2.24
N GLU A 82 37.56 24.63 -2.12
CA GLU A 82 38.95 24.18 -2.27
C GLU A 82 39.50 24.52 -3.66
N LEU A 83 38.75 24.23 -4.73
CA LEU A 83 39.14 24.58 -6.10
C LEU A 83 39.28 26.10 -6.29
N SER A 84 38.39 26.92 -5.73
CA SER A 84 38.48 28.38 -5.80
C SER A 84 39.67 28.95 -5.02
N SER A 85 40.14 28.25 -3.98
CA SER A 85 41.29 28.66 -3.18
C SER A 85 42.65 28.34 -3.83
N VAL A 86 42.66 27.51 -4.88
CA VAL A 86 43.87 27.05 -5.57
C VAL A 86 44.03 27.79 -6.90
N GLN A 87 45.14 28.51 -7.09
CA GLN A 87 45.41 29.27 -8.32
C GLN A 87 45.46 28.41 -9.60
N ASN A 88 45.91 27.16 -9.50
CA ASN A 88 45.97 26.21 -10.61
C ASN A 88 45.44 24.84 -10.18
N PRO A 89 44.12 24.61 -10.24
CA PRO A 89 43.54 23.32 -9.88
C PRO A 89 44.12 22.19 -10.75
N THR A 90 44.45 21.08 -10.13
CA THR A 90 44.94 19.90 -10.86
C THR A 90 43.80 19.25 -11.64
N LYS A 91 44.13 18.59 -12.77
CA LYS A 91 43.15 17.81 -13.55
C LYS A 91 42.41 16.76 -12.70
N ALA A 92 43.05 16.22 -11.67
CA ALA A 92 42.45 15.29 -10.72
C ALA A 92 41.36 15.97 -9.86
N GLN A 93 41.62 17.16 -9.32
CA GLN A 93 40.65 17.93 -8.53
C GLN A 93 39.42 18.33 -9.35
N SER A 94 39.61 18.83 -10.58
CA SER A 94 38.48 19.18 -11.46
C SER A 94 37.63 17.96 -11.81
N ARG A 95 38.25 16.79 -12.05
CA ARG A 95 37.52 15.54 -12.29
C ARG A 95 36.73 15.06 -11.08
N GLU A 96 37.29 15.18 -9.87
CA GLU A 96 36.59 14.82 -8.64
C GLU A 96 35.39 15.73 -8.39
N PHE A 97 35.53 17.04 -8.65
CA PHE A 97 34.42 17.99 -8.56
C PHE A 97 33.29 17.67 -9.54
N GLU A 98 33.59 17.41 -10.82
CA GLU A 98 32.57 17.04 -11.80
C GLU A 98 31.91 15.70 -11.46
N ARG A 99 32.64 14.73 -10.92
CA ARG A 99 32.06 13.48 -10.41
C ARG A 99 31.12 13.72 -9.24
N ALA A 100 31.52 14.53 -8.27
CA ALA A 100 30.69 14.87 -7.12
C ALA A 100 29.40 15.60 -7.57
N LYS A 101 29.52 16.53 -8.52
CA LYS A 101 28.39 17.24 -9.12
C LYS A 101 27.43 16.29 -9.86
N SER A 102 27.97 15.38 -10.66
CA SER A 102 27.18 14.35 -11.34
C SER A 102 26.46 13.42 -10.35
N ALA A 103 27.15 13.00 -9.28
CA ALA A 103 26.55 12.17 -8.24
C ALA A 103 25.41 12.89 -7.51
N ALA A 104 25.61 14.16 -7.14
CA ALA A 104 24.55 14.98 -6.54
C ALA A 104 23.35 15.15 -7.49
N ALA A 105 23.58 15.38 -8.79
CA ALA A 105 22.51 15.47 -9.78
C ALA A 105 21.71 14.17 -9.92
N LYS A 106 22.37 13.01 -9.88
CA LYS A 106 21.69 11.71 -9.90
C LYS A 106 20.82 11.50 -8.67
N LEU A 107 21.34 11.79 -7.48
CA LEU A 107 20.60 11.67 -6.22
C LEU A 107 19.40 12.62 -6.18
N LYS A 108 19.53 13.82 -6.76
CA LYS A 108 18.42 14.76 -6.93
C LYS A 108 17.30 14.15 -7.77
N MET A 109 17.63 13.62 -8.95
CA MET A 109 16.64 13.00 -9.85
C MET A 109 15.95 11.79 -9.19
N GLU A 110 16.71 10.99 -8.43
CA GLU A 110 16.15 9.87 -7.66
C GLU A 110 15.18 10.36 -6.58
N ALA A 111 15.55 11.37 -5.80
CA ALA A 111 14.68 11.97 -4.78
C ALA A 111 13.41 12.59 -5.38
N GLU A 112 13.51 13.27 -6.53
CA GLU A 112 12.35 13.81 -7.26
C GLU A 112 11.41 12.68 -7.73
N THR A 113 11.97 11.60 -8.28
CA THR A 113 11.20 10.44 -8.73
C THR A 113 10.47 9.75 -7.56
N LEU A 114 11.16 9.56 -6.44
CA LEU A 114 10.59 8.99 -5.22
C LEU A 114 9.51 9.91 -4.63
N SER A 115 9.69 11.22 -4.70
CA SER A 115 8.68 12.20 -4.24
C SER A 115 7.39 12.11 -5.04
N VAL A 116 7.48 12.03 -6.37
CA VAL A 116 6.32 11.85 -7.26
C VAL A 116 5.62 10.51 -6.97
N SER A 117 6.40 9.44 -6.80
CA SER A 117 5.87 8.12 -6.43
C SER A 117 5.11 8.17 -5.10
N LEU A 118 5.69 8.82 -4.08
CA LEU A 118 5.09 8.99 -2.77
C LEU A 118 3.79 9.78 -2.83
N GLN A 119 3.74 10.85 -3.62
CA GLN A 119 2.52 11.65 -3.83
C GLN A 119 1.41 10.81 -4.48
N ARG A 120 1.76 9.99 -5.48
CA ARG A 120 0.80 9.08 -6.12
C ARG A 120 0.29 8.02 -5.14
N GLN A 121 1.18 7.40 -4.37
CA GLN A 121 0.82 6.41 -3.34
C GLN A 121 -0.09 7.04 -2.27
N ARG A 122 0.19 8.26 -1.82
CA ARG A 122 -0.67 9.00 -0.89
C ARG A 122 -2.06 9.24 -1.46
N GLY A 123 -2.16 9.58 -2.75
CA GLY A 123 -3.44 9.75 -3.44
C GLY A 123 -4.23 8.43 -3.51
N ALA A 124 -3.57 7.32 -3.83
CA ALA A 124 -4.19 6.00 -3.86
C ALA A 124 -4.69 5.56 -2.47
N LEU A 125 -3.90 5.81 -1.42
CA LEU A 125 -4.30 5.55 -0.03
C LEU A 125 -5.51 6.38 0.40
N LYS A 126 -5.58 7.65 -0.03
CA LYS A 126 -6.74 8.52 0.25
C LYS A 126 -8.03 8.03 -0.40
N ASN A 127 -7.92 7.41 -1.59
CA ASN A 127 -9.08 6.93 -2.35
C ASN A 127 -9.54 5.52 -1.96
N SER A 128 -8.73 4.79 -1.17
CA SER A 128 -8.99 3.40 -0.75
C SER A 128 -9.44 3.28 0.71
N GLY A 129 -9.48 4.39 1.44
CA GLY A 129 -10.14 4.52 2.75
C GLY A 129 -11.45 5.27 2.61
#